data_AF-A0A536VUF8-F1
#
_entry.id   AF-A0A536VUF8-F1
#
_cell.length_a   1.000
_cell.length_b   1.000
_cell.length_c   1.000
_cell.angle_alpha   90.00
_cell.angle_beta   90.00
_cell.angle_gamma   90.00
#
_symmetry.space_group_name_H-M   'P 1'
#
loop_
_entity.id
_entity.type
_entity.pdbx_description
1 polymer ?
#
loop_
_entity_poly.entity_id
_entity_poly.type
_entity_poly.pdbx_seq_one_letter_code
_entity_poly.pdbx_strand_id
1 'polypeptide(L)'
;MNPGNPGNFLLSLIATFTLVSLGILAPTAHASDQSLGAVSFANSGSPAAQADFLTGLAQLHNFQYRQAAEAFQRAESRDSNFAMAYWGEAMTYNHAVWQQQDLPAARAALAKLGATPGARAAKAGTPREKAYLHAVEILYGEGDKNDRDRRYALAMEQLHATYPDDIDATCFYALALLGTSHAGRDVPTYMRAAALMEEAFEQHPQHPGAAHYLIHSVDDSVHAPLGLRAANASHDLAHLSRARHVG
;
A
#
# COMPACT_ATOMS: atom_id res chain seq x y z
N MET A 1 -81.22 25.51 -13.15
CA MET A 1 -80.35 24.65 -13.96
C MET A 1 -79.06 25.42 -14.25
N ASN A 2 -77.96 25.01 -13.62
CA ASN A 2 -76.58 25.28 -14.06
C ASN A 2 -76.32 24.40 -15.33
N PRO A 3 -75.24 24.50 -16.13
CA PRO A 3 -73.98 25.22 -15.97
C PRO A 3 -73.52 25.88 -17.31
N GLY A 4 -72.34 26.44 -17.56
CA GLY A 4 -71.05 26.49 -16.89
C GLY A 4 -70.04 26.95 -17.93
N ASN A 5 -69.16 27.86 -17.52
CA ASN A 5 -67.99 28.29 -18.27
C ASN A 5 -66.79 27.43 -17.83
N PRO A 6 -66.13 26.66 -18.72
CA PRO A 6 -64.79 26.13 -18.46
C PRO A 6 -63.78 27.00 -19.24
N GLY A 7 -62.80 27.66 -18.66
CA GLY A 7 -61.98 27.25 -17.52
C GLY A 7 -60.85 26.32 -17.99
N ASN A 8 -59.86 26.84 -18.73
CA ASN A 8 -58.60 26.14 -19.03
C ASN A 8 -57.42 27.02 -18.59
N PHE A 9 -57.06 26.92 -17.30
CA PHE A 9 -55.73 27.31 -16.82
C PHE A 9 -54.89 26.04 -16.72
N LEU A 10 -53.89 25.94 -17.59
CA LEU A 10 -52.91 24.87 -17.62
C LEU A 10 -51.91 25.10 -16.46
N LEU A 11 -52.06 24.37 -15.36
CA LEU A 11 -51.07 24.33 -14.28
C LEU A 11 -49.97 23.33 -14.65
N SER A 12 -48.80 23.84 -15.05
CA SER A 12 -47.56 23.05 -15.13
C SER A 12 -47.13 22.62 -13.74
N LEU A 13 -47.16 21.32 -13.47
CA LEU A 13 -46.57 20.72 -12.28
C LEU A 13 -45.08 20.48 -12.54
N ILE A 14 -44.20 21.34 -12.03
CA ILE A 14 -42.76 21.11 -12.02
C ILE A 14 -42.47 20.16 -10.84
N ALA A 15 -42.23 18.88 -11.12
CA ALA A 15 -41.74 17.93 -10.14
C ALA A 15 -40.23 18.12 -9.96
N THR A 16 -39.82 18.76 -8.88
CA THR A 16 -38.41 18.83 -8.47
C THR A 16 -37.98 17.49 -7.87
N PHE A 17 -37.24 16.70 -8.64
CA PHE A 17 -36.51 15.54 -8.12
C PHE A 17 -35.32 16.02 -7.29
N THR A 18 -35.41 15.91 -5.98
CA THR A 18 -34.27 16.12 -5.08
C THR A 18 -33.43 14.84 -5.10
N LEU A 19 -32.27 14.87 -5.75
CA LEU A 19 -31.26 13.82 -5.59
C LEU A 19 -30.70 13.91 -4.16
N VAL A 20 -31.08 12.97 -3.31
CA VAL A 20 -30.39 12.72 -2.04
C VAL A 20 -29.15 11.89 -2.36
N SER A 21 -28.03 12.55 -2.55
CA SER A 21 -26.72 11.90 -2.61
C SER A 21 -26.39 11.37 -1.22
N LEU A 22 -26.66 10.08 -0.98
CA LEU A 22 -26.22 9.39 0.22
C LEU A 22 -24.71 9.15 0.09
N GLY A 23 -23.90 10.11 0.55
CA GLY A 23 -22.46 9.95 0.67
C GLY A 23 -22.15 8.87 1.69
N ILE A 24 -21.81 7.67 1.22
CA ILE A 24 -21.20 6.64 2.06
C ILE A 24 -19.77 7.13 2.33
N LEU A 25 -19.56 7.89 3.41
CA LEU A 25 -18.23 8.10 3.96
C LEU A 25 -17.76 6.74 4.48
N ALA A 26 -16.95 6.03 3.70
CA ALA A 26 -16.13 4.97 4.25
C ALA A 26 -15.21 5.60 5.31
N PRO A 27 -15.15 5.07 6.54
CA PRO A 27 -14.20 5.57 7.52
C PRO A 27 -12.79 5.34 6.99
N THR A 28 -12.07 6.42 6.70
CA THR A 28 -10.63 6.35 6.44
C THR A 28 -9.96 6.02 7.77
N ALA A 29 -9.60 4.75 7.95
CA ALA A 29 -8.85 4.32 9.12
C ALA A 29 -7.48 5.01 9.13
N HIS A 30 -7.36 6.07 9.92
CA HIS A 30 -6.10 6.75 10.21
C HIS A 30 -5.69 6.40 11.64
N ALA A 31 -4.82 5.42 11.80
CA ALA A 31 -4.12 5.20 13.07
C ALA A 31 -2.91 4.29 12.86
N SER A 32 -1.89 4.77 12.14
CA SER A 32 -0.51 4.37 12.44
C SER A 32 0.03 5.30 13.53
N ASP A 33 0.92 4.80 14.38
CA ASP A 33 1.66 5.67 15.30
C ASP A 33 2.38 6.75 14.48
N GLN A 34 2.11 8.04 14.76
CA GLN A 34 2.70 9.16 14.02
C GLN A 34 4.23 9.10 14.00
N SER A 35 4.83 8.40 14.97
CA SER A 35 6.26 8.18 15.03
C SER A 35 6.83 7.25 13.95
N LEU A 36 5.99 6.40 13.35
CA LEU A 36 6.34 5.53 12.23
C LEU A 36 5.99 6.16 10.87
N GLY A 37 5.44 7.38 10.87
CA GLY A 37 4.83 8.01 9.70
C GLY A 37 3.33 7.71 9.58
N ALA A 38 2.69 8.40 8.64
CA ALA A 38 1.25 8.30 8.38
C ALA A 38 1.00 7.37 7.19
N VAL A 39 0.31 6.25 7.43
CA VAL A 39 -0.20 5.37 6.38
C VAL A 39 -1.73 5.30 6.46
N SER A 40 -2.37 5.14 5.31
CA SER A 40 -3.81 4.95 5.17
C SER A 40 -4.04 3.98 4.03
N PHE A 41 -4.72 2.88 4.30
CA PHE A 41 -4.88 1.82 3.31
C PHE A 41 -6.31 1.27 3.38
N ALA A 42 -7.17 1.73 2.48
CA ALA A 42 -8.56 1.25 2.40
C ALA A 42 -8.63 -0.26 2.09
N ASN A 43 -9.23 -1.05 2.96
CA ASN A 43 -9.22 -2.51 2.80
C ASN A 43 -10.49 -3.17 3.35
N SER A 44 -10.61 -4.47 3.10
CA SER A 44 -11.74 -5.31 3.44
C SER A 44 -11.66 -5.98 4.82
N GLY A 45 -10.57 -5.77 5.55
CA GLY A 45 -10.38 -6.33 6.89
C GLY A 45 -11.38 -5.77 7.90
N SER A 46 -11.73 -6.58 8.90
CA SER A 46 -12.61 -6.14 9.98
C SER A 46 -12.05 -4.92 10.72
N PRO A 47 -12.91 -4.08 11.33
CA PRO A 47 -12.46 -2.94 12.14
C PRO A 47 -11.46 -3.32 13.25
N ALA A 48 -11.58 -4.53 13.80
CA ALA A 48 -10.69 -5.00 14.85
C ALA A 48 -9.25 -5.20 14.35
N ALA A 49 -9.05 -5.57 13.08
CA ALA A 49 -7.73 -5.86 12.50
C ALA A 49 -6.97 -4.59 12.03
N GLN A 50 -7.66 -3.46 11.86
CA GLN A 50 -7.11 -2.28 11.18
C GLN A 50 -5.88 -1.68 11.88
N ALA A 51 -5.92 -1.52 13.20
CA ALA A 51 -4.83 -0.89 13.93
C ALA A 51 -3.51 -1.69 13.83
N ASP A 52 -3.61 -3.01 13.97
CA ASP A 52 -2.46 -3.91 13.83
C ASP A 52 -1.94 -3.93 12.38
N PHE A 53 -2.83 -3.93 11.39
CA PHE A 53 -2.45 -3.88 9.97
C PHE A 53 -1.75 -2.58 9.58
N LEU A 54 -2.28 -1.42 9.97
CA LEU A 54 -1.66 -0.12 9.66
C LEU A 54 -0.32 0.04 10.38
N THR A 55 -0.19 -0.49 11.60
CA THR A 55 1.10 -0.56 12.29
C THR A 55 2.09 -1.41 11.50
N GLY A 56 1.68 -2.61 11.06
CA GLY A 56 2.51 -3.49 10.24
C GLY A 56 2.93 -2.86 8.92
N LEU A 57 2.02 -2.15 8.24
CA LEU A 57 2.29 -1.45 6.98
C LEU A 57 3.33 -0.33 7.16
N ALA A 58 3.17 0.51 8.19
CA ALA A 58 4.15 1.55 8.50
C ALA A 58 5.52 0.94 8.84
N GLN A 59 5.56 -0.15 9.62
CA GLN A 59 6.79 -0.86 9.96
C GLN A 59 7.45 -1.49 8.73
N LEU A 60 6.67 -2.07 7.83
CA LEU A 60 7.15 -2.64 6.57
C LEU A 60 7.84 -1.57 5.71
N HIS A 61 7.22 -0.39 5.56
CA HIS A 61 7.82 0.73 4.83
C HIS A 61 9.12 1.24 5.48
N ASN A 62 9.24 1.15 6.79
CA ASN A 62 10.45 1.50 7.53
C ASN A 62 11.48 0.34 7.61
N PHE A 63 11.27 -0.75 6.87
CA PHE A 63 12.11 -1.96 6.88
C PHE A 63 12.29 -2.59 8.29
N GLN A 64 11.32 -2.41 9.17
CA GLN A 64 11.22 -3.07 10.48
C GLN A 64 10.55 -4.44 10.33
N TYR A 65 11.13 -5.31 9.51
CA TYR A 65 10.48 -6.52 9.00
C TYR A 65 9.95 -7.46 10.08
N ARG A 66 10.70 -7.65 11.17
CA ARG A 66 10.27 -8.51 12.28
C ARG A 66 9.03 -7.96 12.97
N GLN A 67 9.06 -6.68 13.34
CA GLN A 67 7.95 -6.03 14.02
C GLN A 67 6.72 -5.97 13.10
N ALA A 68 6.94 -5.70 11.82
CA ALA A 68 5.88 -5.71 10.81
C ALA A 68 5.20 -7.09 10.73
N ALA A 69 5.98 -8.17 10.68
CA ALA A 69 5.44 -9.53 10.64
C ALA A 69 4.59 -9.84 11.89
N GLU A 70 5.10 -9.50 13.08
CA GLU A 70 4.37 -9.65 14.34
C GLU A 70 3.06 -8.84 14.35
N ALA A 71 3.04 -7.65 13.76
CA ALA A 71 1.84 -6.81 13.65
C ALA A 71 0.82 -7.40 12.66
N PHE A 72 1.27 -7.86 11.50
CA PHE A 72 0.39 -8.54 10.54
C PHE A 72 -0.20 -9.83 11.11
N GLN A 73 0.58 -10.64 11.82
CA GLN A 73 0.08 -11.85 12.51
C GLN A 73 -0.99 -11.52 13.56
N ARG A 74 -0.88 -10.38 14.28
CA ARG A 74 -1.96 -9.92 15.16
C ARG A 74 -3.21 -9.56 14.36
N ALA A 75 -3.07 -8.87 13.23
CA ALA A 75 -4.20 -8.58 12.35
C ALA A 75 -4.88 -9.86 11.82
N GLU A 76 -4.12 -10.87 11.42
CA GLU A 76 -4.62 -12.20 11.03
C GLU A 76 -5.42 -12.86 12.16
N SER A 77 -4.92 -12.78 13.40
CA SER A 77 -5.60 -13.37 14.57
C SER A 77 -6.95 -12.73 14.88
N ARG A 78 -7.13 -11.46 14.49
CA ARG A 78 -8.39 -10.70 14.64
C ARG A 78 -9.34 -10.89 13.48
N ASP A 79 -8.80 -11.16 12.29
CA ASP A 79 -9.57 -11.46 11.09
C ASP A 79 -8.84 -12.49 10.20
N SER A 80 -9.19 -13.76 10.40
CA SER A 80 -8.59 -14.88 9.67
C SER A 80 -8.85 -14.86 8.15
N ASN A 81 -9.81 -14.06 7.67
CA ASN A 81 -10.08 -13.90 6.24
C ASN A 81 -9.43 -12.65 5.63
N PHE A 82 -8.78 -11.81 6.43
CA PHE A 82 -8.22 -10.56 5.95
C PHE A 82 -6.97 -10.78 5.09
N ALA A 83 -7.18 -10.87 3.77
CA ALA A 83 -6.14 -11.19 2.80
C ALA A 83 -4.90 -10.31 2.89
N MET A 84 -5.07 -9.01 3.15
CA MET A 84 -3.95 -8.07 3.18
C MET A 84 -3.04 -8.24 4.41
N ALA A 85 -3.54 -8.80 5.52
CA ALA A 85 -2.67 -9.10 6.66
C ALA A 85 -1.64 -10.19 6.30
N TYR A 86 -2.09 -11.29 5.68
CA TYR A 86 -1.20 -12.36 5.22
C TYR A 86 -0.28 -11.92 4.07
N TRP A 87 -0.78 -11.08 3.16
CA TRP A 87 0.07 -10.42 2.16
C TRP A 87 1.16 -9.59 2.83
N GLY A 88 0.79 -8.79 3.84
CA GLY A 88 1.72 -7.93 4.57
C GLY A 88 2.83 -8.72 5.26
N GLU A 89 2.46 -9.80 5.97
CA GLU A 89 3.44 -10.71 6.57
C GLU A 89 4.35 -11.31 5.49
N ALA A 90 3.79 -11.81 4.39
CA ALA A 90 4.57 -12.36 3.30
C ALA A 90 5.57 -11.34 2.73
N MET A 91 5.18 -10.07 2.58
CA MET A 91 6.07 -9.00 2.10
C MET A 91 7.25 -8.71 3.03
N THR A 92 7.19 -9.07 4.32
CA THR A 92 8.32 -8.90 5.24
C THR A 92 9.53 -9.78 4.92
N TYR A 93 9.34 -10.80 4.09
CA TYR A 93 10.37 -11.75 3.66
C TYR A 93 11.00 -11.37 2.31
N ASN A 94 10.71 -10.19 1.77
CA ASN A 94 11.38 -9.63 0.59
C ASN A 94 12.11 -8.34 0.92
N HIS A 95 13.44 -8.38 0.87
CA HIS A 95 14.34 -7.30 1.24
C HIS A 95 14.99 -6.76 -0.04
N ALA A 96 14.19 -6.09 -0.87
CA ALA A 96 14.50 -5.77 -2.27
C ALA A 96 15.82 -5.00 -2.45
N VAL A 97 16.09 -4.00 -1.61
CA VAL A 97 17.32 -3.18 -1.67
C VAL A 97 18.58 -4.03 -1.45
N TRP A 98 18.47 -5.09 -0.65
CA TRP A 98 19.58 -5.99 -0.32
C TRP A 98 19.58 -7.29 -1.11
N GLN A 99 18.65 -7.45 -2.05
CA GLN A 99 18.51 -8.66 -2.88
C GLN A 99 18.30 -9.95 -2.08
N GLN A 100 17.74 -9.85 -0.88
CA GLN A 100 17.48 -10.99 0.00
C GLN A 100 16.00 -11.37 -0.02
N GLN A 101 15.72 -12.67 -0.05
CA GLN A 101 14.36 -13.20 -0.04
C GLN A 101 14.32 -14.54 0.71
N ASP A 102 13.44 -14.66 1.71
CA ASP A 102 13.12 -15.94 2.36
C ASP A 102 11.85 -16.53 1.74
N LEU A 103 12.05 -17.23 0.63
CA LEU A 103 10.96 -17.79 -0.17
C LEU A 103 10.12 -18.84 0.61
N PRO A 104 10.71 -19.78 1.36
CA PRO A 104 9.94 -20.70 2.19
C PRO A 104 9.05 -19.99 3.22
N ALA A 105 9.57 -18.99 3.95
CA ALA A 105 8.80 -18.28 4.95
C ALA A 105 7.66 -17.46 4.32
N ALA A 106 7.92 -16.78 3.21
CA ALA A 106 6.89 -16.04 2.47
C ALA A 106 5.75 -16.94 1.99
N ARG A 107 6.09 -18.12 1.45
CA ARG A 107 5.09 -19.10 1.00
C ARG A 107 4.31 -19.69 2.17
N ALA A 108 4.96 -19.93 3.31
CA ALA A 108 4.31 -20.39 4.52
C ALA A 108 3.30 -19.35 5.04
N ALA A 109 3.67 -18.06 5.04
CA ALA A 109 2.79 -16.95 5.38
C ALA A 109 1.50 -16.96 4.54
N LEU A 110 1.64 -16.99 3.21
CA LEU A 110 0.51 -17.05 2.29
C LEU A 110 -0.32 -18.33 2.47
N ALA A 111 0.31 -19.48 2.72
CA ALA A 111 -0.39 -20.75 2.89
C ALA A 111 -1.38 -20.75 4.06
N LYS A 112 -1.18 -19.91 5.09
CA LYS A 112 -2.14 -19.71 6.19
C LYS A 112 -3.48 -19.15 5.71
N LEU A 113 -3.47 -18.28 4.68
CA LEU A 113 -4.68 -17.69 4.10
C LEU A 113 -5.45 -18.69 3.23
N GLY A 114 -4.73 -19.55 2.49
CA GLY A 114 -5.32 -20.54 1.61
C GLY A 114 -4.28 -21.32 0.81
N ALA A 115 -4.64 -22.54 0.41
CA ALA A 115 -3.70 -23.49 -0.20
C ALA A 115 -3.26 -23.14 -1.63
N THR A 116 -4.06 -22.37 -2.37
CA THR A 116 -3.78 -22.01 -3.77
C THR A 116 -3.91 -20.50 -4.00
N PRO A 117 -3.24 -19.94 -5.02
CA PRO A 117 -3.41 -18.54 -5.40
C PRO A 117 -4.87 -18.15 -5.61
N GLY A 118 -5.66 -19.02 -6.26
CA GLY A 118 -7.09 -18.80 -6.48
C GLY A 118 -7.91 -18.76 -5.19
N ALA A 119 -7.62 -19.64 -4.23
CA ALA A 119 -8.30 -19.65 -2.93
C ALA A 119 -7.97 -18.39 -2.11
N ARG A 120 -6.73 -17.91 -2.19
CA ARG A 120 -6.31 -16.64 -1.54
C ARG A 120 -6.96 -15.43 -2.20
N ALA A 121 -6.94 -15.37 -3.54
CA ALA A 121 -7.59 -14.30 -4.30
C ALA A 121 -9.11 -14.22 -4.06
N ALA A 122 -9.77 -15.35 -3.79
CA ALA A 122 -11.20 -15.37 -3.44
C ALA A 122 -11.51 -14.71 -2.09
N LYS A 123 -10.51 -14.55 -1.20
CA LYS A 123 -10.66 -13.88 0.10
C LYS A 123 -10.34 -12.37 0.06
N ALA A 124 -9.77 -11.87 -1.04
CA ALA A 124 -9.58 -10.44 -1.24
C ALA A 124 -10.93 -9.76 -1.52
N GLY A 125 -11.29 -8.78 -0.70
CA GLY A 125 -12.60 -8.13 -0.71
C GLY A 125 -12.73 -7.04 -1.78
N THR A 126 -11.64 -6.63 -2.42
CA THR A 126 -11.67 -5.63 -3.50
C THR A 126 -10.83 -6.07 -4.71
N PRO A 127 -11.10 -5.53 -5.93
CA PRO A 127 -10.23 -5.74 -7.08
C PRO A 127 -8.77 -5.30 -6.83
N ARG A 128 -8.58 -4.23 -6.04
CA ARG A 128 -7.26 -3.71 -5.68
C ARG A 128 -6.46 -4.70 -4.83
N GLU A 129 -7.10 -5.27 -3.81
CA GLU A 129 -6.48 -6.32 -2.99
C GLU A 129 -6.16 -7.57 -3.81
N LYS A 130 -7.01 -7.94 -4.78
CA LYS A 130 -6.71 -9.03 -5.71
C LYS A 130 -5.49 -8.74 -6.58
N ALA A 131 -5.28 -7.48 -6.98
CA ALA A 131 -4.08 -7.08 -7.73
C ALA A 131 -2.81 -7.19 -6.87
N TYR A 132 -2.85 -6.75 -5.62
CA TYR A 132 -1.73 -6.94 -4.68
C TYR A 132 -1.41 -8.41 -4.44
N LEU A 133 -2.45 -9.25 -4.25
CA LEU A 133 -2.25 -10.68 -4.14
C LEU A 133 -1.66 -11.25 -5.44
N HIS A 134 -2.19 -10.88 -6.61
CA HIS A 134 -1.62 -11.34 -7.87
C HIS A 134 -0.11 -11.03 -8.00
N ALA A 135 0.30 -9.82 -7.63
CA ALA A 135 1.70 -9.43 -7.64
C ALA A 135 2.55 -10.26 -6.67
N VAL A 136 2.07 -10.52 -5.44
CA VAL A 136 2.83 -11.32 -4.45
C VAL A 136 2.97 -12.79 -4.86
N GLU A 137 1.99 -13.34 -5.58
CA GLU A 137 2.08 -14.69 -6.17
C GLU A 137 3.13 -14.78 -7.28
N ILE A 138 3.38 -13.67 -8.00
CA ILE A 138 4.47 -13.59 -8.97
C ILE A 138 5.82 -13.55 -8.24
N LEU A 139 5.93 -12.67 -7.24
CA LEU A 139 7.15 -12.46 -6.45
C LEU A 139 7.66 -13.75 -5.79
N TYR A 140 6.73 -14.54 -5.23
CA TYR A 140 7.02 -15.80 -4.55
C TYR A 140 6.65 -17.06 -5.34
N GLY A 141 6.36 -16.89 -6.63
CA GLY A 141 6.06 -17.99 -7.54
C GLY A 141 7.27 -18.89 -7.79
N GLU A 142 7.14 -19.81 -8.73
CA GLU A 142 8.23 -20.70 -9.13
C GLU A 142 9.25 -20.01 -10.05
N GLY A 143 10.44 -20.61 -10.17
CA GLY A 143 11.46 -20.24 -11.16
C GLY A 143 12.65 -19.48 -10.59
N ASP A 144 13.33 -18.73 -11.46
CA ASP A 144 14.48 -17.90 -11.12
C ASP A 144 14.06 -16.60 -10.43
N LYS A 145 14.84 -16.13 -9.44
CA LYS A 145 14.52 -14.91 -8.68
C LYS A 145 14.53 -13.68 -9.58
N ASN A 146 15.52 -13.57 -10.47
CA ASN A 146 15.67 -12.36 -11.29
C ASN A 146 14.55 -12.24 -12.33
N ASP A 147 14.04 -13.36 -12.82
CA ASP A 147 12.83 -13.37 -13.66
C ASP A 147 11.57 -12.99 -12.86
N ARG A 148 11.39 -13.55 -11.65
CA ARG A 148 10.26 -13.20 -10.77
C ARG A 148 10.25 -11.73 -10.43
N ASP A 149 11.39 -11.14 -10.06
CA ASP A 149 11.47 -9.73 -9.67
C ASP A 149 11.13 -8.79 -10.83
N ARG A 150 11.56 -9.11 -12.07
CA ARG A 150 11.14 -8.36 -13.26
C ARG A 150 9.64 -8.46 -13.51
N ARG A 151 9.06 -9.66 -13.43
CA ARG A 151 7.61 -9.85 -13.60
C ARG A 151 6.82 -9.20 -12.47
N TYR A 152 7.33 -9.21 -11.25
CA TYR A 152 6.74 -8.53 -10.11
C TYR A 152 6.76 -7.01 -10.29
N ALA A 153 7.88 -6.43 -10.75
CA ALA A 153 7.96 -5.02 -11.07
C ALA A 153 6.95 -4.60 -12.14
N LEU A 154 6.74 -5.42 -13.19
CA LEU A 154 5.71 -5.20 -14.20
C LEU A 154 4.29 -5.27 -13.62
N ALA A 155 4.01 -6.22 -12.72
CA ALA A 155 2.72 -6.32 -12.05
C ALA A 155 2.45 -5.10 -11.14
N MET A 156 3.48 -4.61 -10.43
CA MET A 156 3.38 -3.40 -9.63
C MET A 156 3.24 -2.13 -10.47
N GLU A 157 3.90 -2.07 -11.63
CA GLU A 157 3.70 -0.98 -12.60
C GLU A 157 2.23 -0.91 -13.05
N GLN A 158 1.63 -2.05 -13.39
CA GLN A 158 0.22 -2.12 -13.77
C GLN A 158 -0.71 -1.72 -12.61
N LEU A 159 -0.38 -2.14 -11.38
CA LEU A 159 -1.15 -1.77 -10.19
C LEU A 159 -1.10 -0.26 -9.95
N HIS A 160 0.09 0.35 -9.98
CA HIS A 160 0.28 1.80 -9.89
C HIS A 160 -0.50 2.55 -10.99
N ALA A 161 -0.42 2.10 -12.24
CA ALA A 161 -1.16 2.72 -13.34
C ALA A 161 -2.70 2.60 -13.20
N THR A 162 -3.18 1.50 -12.61
CA THR A 162 -4.62 1.26 -12.39
C THR A 162 -5.16 2.04 -11.19
N TYR A 163 -4.33 2.25 -10.17
CA TYR A 163 -4.68 2.93 -8.92
C TYR A 163 -3.71 4.09 -8.65
N PRO A 164 -3.73 5.17 -9.45
CA PRO A 164 -2.74 6.26 -9.34
C PRO A 164 -2.80 7.01 -8.01
N ASP A 165 -3.95 7.04 -7.34
CA ASP A 165 -4.12 7.64 -6.01
C ASP A 165 -3.66 6.73 -4.86
N ASP A 166 -3.22 5.50 -5.15
CA ASP A 166 -2.70 4.57 -4.17
C ASP A 166 -1.20 4.82 -3.96
N ILE A 167 -0.89 5.57 -2.90
CA ILE A 167 0.50 5.90 -2.54
C ILE A 167 1.33 4.66 -2.23
N ASP A 168 0.74 3.64 -1.59
CA ASP A 168 1.42 2.39 -1.28
C ASP A 168 1.75 1.63 -2.56
N ALA A 169 0.87 1.62 -3.56
CA ALA A 169 1.11 1.01 -4.87
C ALA A 169 2.32 1.65 -5.56
N THR A 170 2.39 2.98 -5.52
CA THR A 170 3.50 3.77 -6.05
C THR A 170 4.80 3.45 -5.32
N CYS A 171 4.77 3.40 -3.97
CA CYS A 171 5.92 3.06 -3.15
C CYS A 171 6.42 1.63 -3.43
N PHE A 172 5.54 0.63 -3.46
CA PHE A 172 5.92 -0.75 -3.75
C PHE A 172 6.39 -0.94 -5.19
N TYR A 173 5.87 -0.16 -6.15
CA TYR A 173 6.41 -0.16 -7.51
C TYR A 173 7.84 0.36 -7.56
N ALA A 174 8.11 1.52 -6.95
CA ALA A 174 9.48 2.05 -6.87
C ALA A 174 10.44 1.06 -6.19
N LEU A 175 10.02 0.43 -5.09
CA LEU A 175 10.81 -0.60 -4.42
C LEU A 175 11.03 -1.85 -5.29
N ALA A 176 10.02 -2.26 -6.08
CA ALA A 176 10.15 -3.37 -7.01
C ALA A 176 11.16 -3.07 -8.12
N LEU A 177 11.24 -1.84 -8.62
CA LEU A 177 12.27 -1.41 -9.58
C LEU A 177 13.67 -1.61 -8.98
N LEU A 178 13.91 -1.13 -7.75
CA LEU A 178 15.19 -1.35 -7.06
C LEU A 178 15.53 -2.85 -6.93
N GLY A 179 14.50 -3.66 -6.65
CA GLY A 179 14.59 -5.12 -6.57
C GLY A 179 15.11 -5.81 -7.84
N THR A 180 15.04 -5.17 -9.01
CA THR A 180 15.53 -5.76 -10.28
C THR A 180 17.04 -5.61 -10.51
N SER A 181 17.74 -4.84 -9.67
CA SER A 181 19.17 -4.51 -9.84
C SER A 181 20.11 -5.59 -9.26
N HIS A 182 20.09 -6.79 -9.85
CA HIS A 182 20.84 -7.96 -9.34
C HIS A 182 22.36 -7.90 -9.53
N ALA A 183 22.85 -7.07 -10.44
CA ALA A 183 24.28 -6.96 -10.78
C ALA A 183 24.95 -5.73 -10.11
N GLY A 184 24.39 -5.27 -9.00
CA GLY A 184 24.71 -3.98 -8.40
C GLY A 184 23.79 -2.87 -8.93
N ARG A 185 24.01 -1.66 -8.42
CA ARG A 185 23.15 -0.49 -8.68
C ARG A 185 23.12 -0.12 -10.16
N ASP A 186 21.95 -0.23 -10.77
CA ASP A 186 21.66 0.30 -12.11
C ASP A 186 21.14 1.73 -11.99
N VAL A 187 21.99 2.72 -12.31
CA VAL A 187 21.67 4.14 -12.12
C VAL A 187 20.36 4.55 -12.83
N PRO A 188 20.09 4.18 -14.09
CA PRO A 188 18.81 4.50 -14.73
C PRO A 188 17.59 3.97 -13.96
N THR A 189 17.62 2.71 -13.51
CA THR A 189 16.53 2.12 -12.71
C THR A 189 16.34 2.84 -11.38
N TYR A 190 17.43 3.16 -10.68
CA TYR A 190 17.38 3.89 -9.41
C TYR A 190 16.86 5.31 -9.57
N MET A 191 17.25 6.02 -10.63
CA MET A 191 16.73 7.38 -10.89
C MET A 191 15.26 7.36 -11.31
N ARG A 192 14.78 6.28 -11.96
CA ARG A 192 13.35 6.09 -12.20
C ARG A 192 12.57 5.92 -10.90
N ALA A 193 13.08 5.10 -9.98
CA ALA A 193 12.49 4.95 -8.65
C ALA A 193 12.54 6.28 -7.86
N ALA A 194 13.66 7.01 -7.91
CA ALA A 194 13.80 8.31 -7.27
C ALA A 194 12.77 9.32 -7.78
N ALA A 195 12.53 9.39 -9.10
CA ALA A 195 11.54 10.32 -9.67
C ALA A 195 10.12 10.03 -9.16
N LEU A 196 9.73 8.74 -9.09
CA LEU A 196 8.44 8.35 -8.50
C LEU A 196 8.35 8.76 -7.02
N MET A 197 9.44 8.57 -6.27
CA MET A 197 9.45 8.86 -4.83
C MET A 197 9.56 10.35 -4.50
N GLU A 198 10.20 11.17 -5.34
CA GLU A 198 10.17 12.64 -5.20
C GLU A 198 8.74 13.16 -5.32
N GLU A 199 8.00 12.76 -6.36
CA GLU A 199 6.60 13.19 -6.54
C GLU A 199 5.72 12.70 -5.37
N ALA A 200 5.86 11.44 -4.98
CA ALA A 200 5.16 10.85 -3.85
C ALA A 200 5.47 11.58 -2.53
N PHE A 201 6.74 11.93 -2.27
CA PHE A 201 7.17 12.59 -1.05
C PHE A 201 6.68 14.04 -0.97
N GLU A 202 6.64 14.75 -2.10
CA GLU A 202 6.09 16.12 -2.12
C GLU A 202 4.61 16.16 -1.79
N GLN A 203 3.84 15.17 -2.24
CA GLN A 203 2.40 15.07 -1.95
C GLN A 203 2.10 14.46 -0.58
N HIS A 204 2.95 13.53 -0.12
CA HIS A 204 2.76 12.76 1.11
C HIS A 204 4.03 12.73 1.97
N PRO A 205 4.48 13.88 2.52
CA PRO A 205 5.78 13.98 3.21
C PRO A 205 5.86 13.19 4.51
N GLN A 206 4.72 12.76 5.07
CA GLN A 206 4.64 11.92 6.27
C GLN A 206 4.52 10.43 5.94
N HIS A 207 4.39 10.04 4.66
CA HIS A 207 4.29 8.63 4.30
C HIS A 207 5.67 7.98 4.40
N PRO A 208 5.85 6.94 5.24
CA PRO A 208 7.17 6.37 5.48
C PRO A 208 7.80 5.79 4.22
N GLY A 209 6.99 5.17 3.35
CA GLY A 209 7.47 4.63 2.09
C GLY A 209 8.04 5.69 1.15
N ALA A 210 7.39 6.86 1.05
CA ALA A 210 7.81 7.90 0.12
C ALA A 210 9.18 8.46 0.49
N ALA A 211 9.37 8.83 1.76
CA ALA A 211 10.65 9.33 2.26
C ALA A 211 11.74 8.25 2.22
N HIS A 212 11.46 7.07 2.77
CA HIS A 212 12.47 6.03 2.93
C HIS A 212 12.96 5.48 1.59
N TYR A 213 12.04 5.28 0.63
CA TYR A 213 12.39 4.73 -0.66
C TYR A 213 13.06 5.77 -1.56
N LEU A 214 12.78 7.08 -1.37
CA LEU A 214 13.56 8.15 -1.99
C LEU A 214 15.03 8.09 -1.54
N ILE A 215 15.28 7.98 -0.22
CA ILE A 215 16.63 7.86 0.34
C ILE A 215 17.36 6.69 -0.32
N HIS A 216 16.77 5.50 -0.34
CA HIS A 216 17.39 4.31 -0.95
C HIS A 216 17.55 4.38 -2.47
N SER A 217 16.74 5.20 -3.15
CA SER A 217 16.90 5.42 -4.59
C SER A 217 18.11 6.30 -4.90
N VAL A 218 18.61 7.09 -3.94
CA VAL A 218 19.67 8.09 -4.17
C VAL A 218 20.87 7.95 -3.22
N ASP A 219 20.93 6.94 -2.36
CA ASP A 219 21.99 6.69 -1.35
C ASP A 219 23.40 6.33 -1.87
N ASP A 220 23.73 6.64 -3.13
CA ASP A 220 25.10 6.54 -3.64
C ASP A 220 25.88 7.85 -3.47
N SER A 221 27.21 7.77 -3.63
CA SER A 221 28.12 8.91 -3.43
C SER A 221 27.83 10.14 -4.30
N VAL A 222 27.19 9.98 -5.46
CA VAL A 222 26.89 11.07 -6.37
C VAL A 222 25.52 11.69 -6.08
N HIS A 223 24.50 10.87 -5.85
CA HIS A 223 23.11 11.35 -5.75
C HIS A 223 22.62 11.56 -4.32
N ALA A 224 23.36 11.15 -3.29
CA ALA A 224 22.95 11.29 -1.89
C ALA A 224 22.42 12.68 -1.50
N PRO A 225 22.95 13.81 -2.03
CA PRO A 225 22.39 15.13 -1.75
C PRO A 225 20.91 15.30 -2.12
N LEU A 226 20.38 14.54 -3.10
CA LEU A 226 18.96 14.57 -3.48
C LEU A 226 18.05 14.05 -2.35
N GLY A 227 18.54 13.10 -1.56
CA GLY A 227 17.76 12.46 -0.48
C GLY A 227 17.70 13.28 0.81
N LEU A 228 18.37 14.42 0.92
CA LEU A 228 18.52 15.15 2.19
C LEU A 228 17.18 15.63 2.77
N ARG A 229 16.23 16.05 1.92
CA ARG A 229 14.89 16.49 2.39
C ARG A 229 14.15 15.32 3.05
N ALA A 230 14.14 14.17 2.39
CA ALA A 230 13.52 12.95 2.91
C ALA A 230 14.23 12.44 4.16
N ALA A 231 15.57 12.46 4.19
CA ALA A 231 16.35 12.03 5.35
C ALA A 231 16.04 12.86 6.60
N ASN A 232 15.92 14.19 6.46
CA ASN A 232 15.52 15.06 7.56
C ASN A 232 14.10 14.75 8.05
N ALA A 233 13.15 14.56 7.13
CA ALA A 233 11.78 14.19 7.50
C ALA A 233 11.72 12.83 8.23
N SER A 234 12.44 11.82 7.75
CA SER A 234 12.54 10.51 8.39
C SER A 234 13.20 10.57 9.77
N HIS A 235 14.21 11.43 9.94
CA HIS A 235 14.88 11.65 11.22
C HIS A 235 13.89 12.15 12.29
N ASP A 236 13.06 13.14 11.94
CA ASP A 236 12.06 13.69 12.84
C ASP A 236 11.05 12.62 13.29
N LEU A 237 10.60 11.75 12.38
CA LEU A 237 9.74 10.61 12.71
C LEU A 237 10.42 9.64 13.68
N ALA A 238 11.66 9.25 13.41
CA ALA A 238 12.42 8.34 14.28
C ALA A 238 12.70 8.92 15.68
N HIS A 239 12.83 10.24 15.80
CA HIS A 239 12.95 10.92 17.10
C HIS A 239 11.66 10.84 17.92
N LEU A 240 10.49 11.03 17.30
CA LEU A 240 9.19 10.85 17.95
C LEU A 240 9.01 9.42 18.46
N SER A 241 9.55 8.42 17.74
CA SER A 241 9.42 7.01 18.12
C SER A 241 10.25 6.70 19.35
N ARG A 242 11.51 7.17 19.36
CA ARG A 242 12.41 6.99 20.51
C ARG A 242 11.93 7.68 21.78
N ALA A 243 11.35 8.87 21.68
CA ALA A 243 10.83 9.61 22.84
C ALA A 243 9.71 8.85 23.59
N ARG A 244 8.96 7.96 22.90
CA ARG A 244 7.85 7.21 23.49
C ARG A 244 8.27 5.89 24.14
N HIS A 245 9.40 5.31 23.75
CA HIS A 245 9.89 4.06 24.34
C HIS A 245 10.73 4.26 25.62
N VAL A 246 11.00 5.52 26.00
CA VAL A 246 11.78 5.90 27.20
C VAL A 246 10.88 6.51 28.29
N GLY A 247 9.55 6.52 28.11
CA GLY A 247 8.56 7.08 29.02
C GLY A 247 7.75 6.05 29.80
#